data_AF-A0A0H5RVN0-F1
#
_entry.id   AF-A0A0H5RVN0-F1
#
_cell.length_a   1.000
_cell.length_b   1.000
_cell.length_c   1.000
_cell.angle_alpha   90.00
_cell.angle_beta   90.00
_cell.angle_gamma   90.00
#
_symmetry.space_group_name_H-M   'P 1'
#
loop_
_entity.id
_entity.type
_entity.pdbx_description
1 polymer ?
#
loop_
_entity_poly.entity_id
_entity_poly.type
_entity_poly.pdbx_seq_one_letter_code
_entity_poly.pdbx_strand_id
1 'polypeptide(L)'
;MVSPYILMALLLAYGAMAADSMYKCEDGPFNCTDEVAYICGTDGKTYLNHCKFFTEYCANNAINFAKEGKCSDENTPGAAKTSAPAKGADYNAVPSPVPTSGY
;
A
#
# COMPACT_ATOMS: atom_id res chain seq x y z
N MET A 1 -41.55 25.85 0.67
CA MET A 1 -41.02 25.51 -0.67
C MET A 1 -39.49 25.44 -0.52
N VAL A 2 -38.90 24.24 -0.49
CA VAL A 2 -37.45 24.10 -0.35
C VAL A 2 -36.78 24.51 -1.66
N SER A 3 -35.84 25.46 -1.60
CA SER A 3 -35.18 26.01 -2.78
C SER A 3 -34.44 24.92 -3.56
N PRO A 4 -34.51 24.87 -4.90
CA PRO A 4 -33.84 23.84 -5.71
C PRO A 4 -32.31 23.86 -5.50
N TYR A 5 -31.77 25.00 -5.09
CA TYR A 5 -30.37 25.15 -4.71
C TYR A 5 -30.00 24.37 -3.44
N ILE A 6 -30.96 24.18 -2.51
CA ILE A 6 -30.75 23.37 -1.29
C ILE A 6 -30.62 21.89 -1.67
N LEU A 7 -31.44 21.39 -2.60
CA LEU A 7 -31.32 20.02 -3.12
C LEU A 7 -29.98 19.81 -3.85
N MET A 8 -29.54 20.78 -4.65
CA MET A 8 -28.24 20.68 -5.31
C MET A 8 -27.06 20.76 -4.33
N ALA A 9 -27.13 21.62 -3.31
CA ALA A 9 -26.09 21.74 -2.29
C ALA A 9 -25.92 20.46 -1.47
N LEU A 10 -27.04 19.78 -1.17
CA LEU A 10 -27.01 18.49 -0.46
C LEU A 10 -26.34 17.40 -1.31
N LEU A 11 -26.66 17.29 -2.60
CA LEU A 11 -26.04 16.30 -3.50
C LEU A 11 -24.52 16.48 -3.65
N LEU A 12 -24.02 17.72 -3.67
CA LEU A 12 -22.59 18.00 -3.72
C LEU A 12 -21.88 17.64 -2.40
N ALA A 13 -22.56 17.79 -1.26
CA ALA A 13 -22.02 17.41 0.05
C ALA A 13 -21.94 15.88 0.24
N TYR A 14 -22.82 15.11 -0.38
CA TYR A 14 -22.76 13.63 -0.36
C TYR A 14 -21.61 13.05 -1.21
N GLY A 15 -20.95 13.86 -2.04
CA GLY A 15 -19.93 13.41 -3.00
C GLY A 15 -18.47 13.43 -2.51
N ALA A 16 -18.20 13.78 -1.26
CA ALA A 16 -16.83 13.84 -0.72
C ALA A 16 -16.54 12.70 0.28
N MET A 17 -16.48 11.48 -0.23
CA MET A 17 -15.74 10.39 0.44
C MET A 17 -14.57 10.00 -0.46
N ALA A 18 -13.45 10.71 -0.31
CA ALA A 18 -12.18 10.33 -0.91
C ALA A 18 -11.45 9.39 0.06
N ALA A 19 -10.91 8.29 -0.48
CA ALA A 19 -10.23 7.21 0.22
C ALA A 19 -9.19 7.73 1.23
N ASP A 20 -9.45 7.48 2.51
CA ASP A 20 -8.54 7.79 3.61
C ASP A 20 -7.59 6.59 3.82
N SER A 21 -6.30 6.88 3.97
CA SER A 21 -5.20 5.96 4.31
C SER A 21 -4.55 5.16 3.19
N MET A 22 -3.95 5.90 2.25
CA MET A 22 -2.78 5.44 1.50
C MET A 22 -1.50 5.89 2.23
N TYR A 23 -0.55 4.99 2.48
CA TYR A 23 0.77 5.40 2.99
C TYR A 23 1.49 6.20 1.90
N LYS A 24 1.95 7.42 2.20
CA LYS A 24 2.79 8.23 1.33
C LYS A 24 4.16 8.41 1.98
N CYS A 25 5.22 8.46 1.18
CA CYS A 25 6.57 8.66 1.73
C CYS A 25 6.76 9.99 2.46
N GLU A 26 5.90 10.95 2.15
CA GLU A 26 5.83 12.27 2.78
C GLU A 26 5.31 12.20 4.23
N ASP A 27 4.64 11.11 4.63
CA ASP A 27 4.06 10.95 5.97
C ASP A 27 5.11 10.70 7.06
N GLY A 28 6.38 10.50 6.67
CA GLY A 28 7.49 10.45 7.61
C GLY A 28 7.45 9.20 8.50
N PRO A 29 8.40 9.09 9.46
CA PRO A 29 8.86 7.79 9.96
C PRO A 29 7.70 6.91 10.44
N PHE A 30 7.51 5.79 9.73
CA PHE A 30 6.41 4.88 9.99
C PHE A 30 6.64 4.13 11.31
N ASN A 31 5.71 4.28 12.25
CA ASN A 31 5.68 3.49 13.48
C ASN A 31 5.08 2.12 13.18
N CYS A 32 5.93 1.18 12.76
CA CYS A 32 5.51 -0.17 12.42
C CYS A 32 5.45 -1.08 13.65
N THR A 33 4.37 -1.83 13.75
CA THR A 33 4.23 -2.99 14.64
C THR A 33 5.13 -4.15 14.19
N ASP A 34 5.34 -5.11 15.07
CA ASP A 34 6.05 -6.37 14.78
C ASP A 34 5.11 -7.49 14.31
N GLU A 35 3.93 -7.13 13.78
CA GLU A 35 3.01 -8.09 13.18
C GLU A 35 3.68 -8.76 11.97
N VAL A 36 3.47 -10.07 11.85
CA VAL A 36 4.12 -10.89 10.82
C VAL A 36 3.19 -11.06 9.63
N ALA A 37 3.46 -10.35 8.55
CA ALA A 37 2.78 -10.42 7.28
C ALA A 37 3.82 -10.30 6.14
N TYR A 38 4.56 -11.38 5.89
CA TYR A 38 5.74 -11.33 5.03
C TYR A 38 5.45 -10.82 3.62
N ILE A 39 6.37 -10.03 3.08
CA ILE A 39 6.33 -9.49 1.72
C ILE A 39 7.68 -9.68 1.06
N CYS A 40 7.68 -9.99 -0.23
CA CYS A 40 8.88 -10.02 -1.05
C CYS A 40 8.97 -8.76 -1.91
N GLY A 41 10.10 -8.06 -1.83
CA GLY A 41 10.45 -6.95 -2.72
C GLY A 41 11.09 -7.41 -4.02
N THR A 42 11.10 -6.54 -5.03
CA THR A 42 11.80 -6.78 -6.31
C THR A 42 13.32 -6.83 -6.17
N ASP A 43 13.85 -6.36 -5.05
CA ASP A 43 15.24 -6.51 -4.65
C ASP A 43 15.57 -7.91 -4.09
N GLY A 44 14.56 -8.79 -3.98
CA GLY A 44 14.70 -10.15 -3.46
C GLY A 44 14.78 -10.22 -1.94
N LYS A 45 14.53 -9.11 -1.22
CA LYS A 45 14.47 -9.11 0.25
C LYS A 45 13.06 -9.38 0.75
N THR A 46 13.00 -10.07 1.88
CA THR A 46 11.76 -10.32 2.61
C THR A 46 11.58 -9.26 3.69
N TYR A 47 10.42 -8.62 3.71
CA TYR A 47 10.00 -7.63 4.69
C TYR A 47 8.97 -8.23 5.63
N LEU A 48 9.02 -7.85 6.91
CA LEU A 48 8.16 -8.43 7.95
C LEU A 48 6.68 -8.12 7.72
N ASN A 49 6.37 -6.91 7.26
CA ASN A 49 5.03 -6.42 6.96
C ASN A 49 5.09 -5.24 5.98
N HIS A 50 3.91 -4.78 5.53
CA HIS A 50 3.74 -3.67 4.58
C HIS A 50 4.38 -2.37 5.08
N CYS A 51 4.28 -2.08 6.37
CA CYS A 51 4.85 -0.87 6.95
C CYS A 51 6.38 -0.85 6.86
N LYS A 52 7.04 -1.97 7.21
CA LYS A 52 8.50 -2.10 7.10
C LYS A 52 8.97 -2.09 5.63
N PHE A 53 8.21 -2.70 4.72
CA PHE A 53 8.46 -2.59 3.28
C PHE A 53 8.39 -1.13 2.82
N PHE A 54 7.34 -0.41 3.21
CA PHE A 54 7.13 0.97 2.78
C PHE A 54 8.18 1.94 3.34
N THR A 55 8.68 1.67 4.55
CA THR A 55 9.81 2.41 5.12
C THR A 55 11.05 2.35 4.22
N GLU A 56 11.39 1.15 3.75
CA GLU A 56 12.55 0.93 2.87
C GLU A 56 12.28 1.40 1.44
N TYR A 57 11.05 1.25 0.96
CA TYR A 57 10.59 1.81 -0.32
C TYR A 57 10.79 3.34 -0.36
N CYS A 58 10.40 4.04 0.71
CA CYS A 58 10.55 5.48 0.80
C CYS A 58 12.00 5.94 1.00
N ALA A 59 12.84 5.10 1.59
CA ALA A 59 14.28 5.32 1.65
C ALA A 59 14.97 5.03 0.29
N ASN A 60 14.42 4.09 -0.48
CA ASN A 60 14.98 3.61 -1.74
C ASN A 60 13.88 3.32 -2.78
N ASN A 61 13.62 4.33 -3.62
CA ASN A 61 12.62 4.28 -4.68
C ASN A 61 12.89 3.24 -5.79
N ALA A 62 13.99 2.47 -5.72
CA ALA A 62 14.29 1.39 -6.66
C ALA A 62 13.66 0.04 -6.24
N ILE A 63 13.14 -0.06 -5.03
CA ILE A 63 12.47 -1.25 -4.51
C ILE A 63 11.00 -1.17 -4.90
N ASN A 64 10.40 -2.28 -5.31
CA ASN A 64 8.97 -2.38 -5.56
C ASN A 64 8.43 -3.67 -4.97
N PHE A 65 7.11 -3.78 -4.83
CA PHE A 65 6.48 -5.03 -4.42
C PHE A 65 6.67 -6.10 -5.51
N ALA A 66 7.08 -7.31 -5.11
CA ALA A 66 7.17 -8.46 -5.99
C ALA A 66 6.05 -9.47 -5.74
N LYS A 67 5.88 -9.92 -4.48
CA LYS A 67 4.80 -10.85 -4.08
C LYS A 67 4.53 -10.81 -2.58
N GLU A 68 3.35 -11.30 -2.17
CA GLU A 68 3.06 -11.64 -0.77
C GLU A 68 3.86 -12.90 -0.37
N GLY A 69 4.21 -13.02 0.91
CA GLY A 69 5.04 -14.09 1.45
C GLY A 69 6.54 -13.80 1.36
N LYS A 70 7.38 -14.76 1.80
CA LYS A 70 8.84 -14.58 1.76
C LYS A 70 9.35 -14.74 0.34
N CYS A 71 10.52 -14.15 0.06
CA CYS A 71 11.13 -14.31 -1.24
C CYS A 71 11.54 -15.76 -1.55
N SER A 72 11.94 -16.51 -0.52
CA SER A 72 12.55 -17.85 -0.63
C SER A 72 11.63 -19.00 -0.18
N ASP A 73 10.32 -18.78 -0.11
CA ASP A 73 9.38 -19.90 0.10
C ASP A 73 9.36 -20.75 -1.18
N GLU A 74 10.16 -21.82 -1.19
CA GLU A 74 10.44 -22.69 -2.36
C GLU A 74 9.25 -23.59 -2.77
N ASN A 75 8.02 -23.22 -2.41
CA ASN A 75 6.81 -23.98 -2.74
C ASN A 75 5.77 -23.20 -3.57
N THR A 76 6.18 -22.12 -4.24
CA THR A 76 5.31 -21.41 -5.19
C THR A 76 5.89 -21.49 -6.60
N PRO A 77 5.21 -22.16 -7.55
CA PRO A 77 5.55 -22.13 -8.97
C PRO A 77 5.34 -20.70 -9.51
N GLY A 78 6.35 -19.85 -9.36
CA GLY A 78 6.31 -18.44 -9.76
C GLY A 78 7.63 -17.69 -9.62
N ALA A 79 8.66 -18.30 -9.01
CA ALA A 79 10.02 -17.76 -9.00
C ALA A 79 10.74 -18.01 -10.34
N ALA A 80 10.15 -17.55 -11.44
CA ALA A 80 10.87 -17.39 -12.69
C ALA A 80 11.56 -16.03 -12.68
N LYS A 81 12.87 -16.09 -12.44
CA LYS A 81 13.85 -15.05 -12.75
C LYS A 81 13.50 -14.37 -14.09
N THR A 82 12.92 -13.17 -14.05
CA THR A 82 13.01 -12.26 -15.20
C THR A 82 13.12 -10.84 -14.69
N SER A 83 14.33 -10.32 -14.81
CA SER A 83 14.62 -8.89 -14.82
C SER A 83 13.77 -8.20 -15.90
N ALA A 84 12.80 -7.39 -15.49
CA ALA A 84 12.25 -6.32 -16.33
C ALA A 84 11.67 -5.22 -15.44
N PRO A 85 11.96 -3.94 -15.73
CA PRO A 85 11.50 -2.80 -14.93
C PRO A 85 10.01 -2.60 -15.08
N ALA A 86 9.27 -2.62 -13.97
CA ALA A 86 7.92 -2.05 -13.93
C ALA A 86 8.05 -0.52 -14.03
N LYS A 87 8.19 0.00 -15.25
CA LYS A 87 7.82 1.39 -15.52
C LYS A 87 6.31 1.48 -15.32
N GLY A 88 5.89 2.11 -14.23
CA GLY A 88 4.49 2.51 -14.02
C GLY A 88 3.62 1.52 -13.26
N ALA A 89 4.14 0.88 -12.20
CA ALA A 89 3.24 0.44 -11.15
C ALA A 89 2.79 1.68 -10.37
N ASP A 90 1.59 2.16 -10.66
CA ASP A 90 0.84 3.07 -9.80
C ASP A 90 0.62 2.34 -8.46
N TYR A 91 1.52 2.56 -7.50
CA TYR A 91 1.48 1.96 -6.16
C TYR A 91 0.36 2.53 -5.28
N ASN A 92 -0.59 3.27 -5.89
CA ASN A 92 -1.85 3.65 -5.26
C ASN A 92 -2.82 2.45 -5.09
N ALA A 93 -2.35 1.23 -5.33
CA ALA A 93 -3.13 0.00 -5.24
C ALA A 93 -2.52 -1.06 -4.30
N VAL A 94 -1.55 -0.72 -3.44
CA VAL A 94 -1.19 -1.63 -2.34
C VAL A 94 -2.37 -1.61 -1.36
N PRO A 95 -3.11 -2.72 -1.17
CA PRO A 95 -4.20 -2.72 -0.21
C PRO A 95 -3.63 -2.38 1.17
N SER A 96 -4.26 -1.41 1.82
CA SER A 96 -3.92 -1.00 3.18
C SER A 96 -3.87 -2.25 4.08
N PRO A 97 -2.82 -2.46 4.89
CA PRO A 97 -2.95 -3.28 6.07
C PRO A 97 -4.15 -2.79 6.90
N VAL A 98 -4.91 -3.79 7.35
CA VAL A 98 -6.18 -3.72 8.09
C VAL A 98 -6.13 -2.64 9.19
N PRO A 99 -7.21 -1.87 9.42
CA PRO A 99 -7.31 -1.05 10.62
C PRO A 99 -7.31 -1.98 11.84
N THR A 100 -6.18 -2.15 12.53
CA THR A 100 -6.21 -2.66 13.90
C THR A 100 -6.70 -1.54 14.80
N SER A 101 -8.03 -1.38 14.83
CA SER A 101 -8.71 -0.82 16.00
C SER A 101 -8.20 -1.57 17.23
N GLY A 102 -7.62 -0.86 18.21
CA GLY A 102 -7.25 -1.51 19.46
C GLY A 102 -6.30 -0.73 20.36
N TYR A 103 -6.82 0.39 20.89
CA TYR A 103 -6.32 1.17 22.04
C TYR A 103 -5.13 2.11 21.86
#